data_AF-A0A0V0Y331-F1
#
_entry.id   AF-A0A0V0Y331-F1
#
_cell.length_a   1.000
_cell.length_b   1.000
_cell.length_c   1.000
_cell.angle_alpha   90.00
_cell.angle_beta   90.00
_cell.angle_gamma   90.00
#
_symmetry.space_group_name_H-M   'P 1'
#
loop_
_entity.id
_entity.type
_entity.pdbx_description
1 polymer ?
#
loop_
_entity_poly.entity_id
_entity_poly.type
_entity_poly.pdbx_seq_one_letter_code
_entity_poly.pdbx_strand_id
1 'polypeptide(L)'
;LWFDNLYGNLLKVDAFGNILTYLIACLVNYMDNCPGSSREPSGVKLGDMYMSYKSMYQDVRAAVDWVHYHGDMKRITLNNLEKYVHKDPRLTMLLTRMRENGAKTFLLTNSGYFYTDKVMTYLLDSETKSWRSYFDFIVVDANKPLWFAEGTVFRQVDQGTGTLRIGSHLGPLRPNQIYAGGSSEVFSKLVGVRGREVLYLGDHIFGDVLRSKKGRGWRTFLVVPELVQELHVWTERRGLFTRLQNLDIQLGAAFKNMDSSSEIRPDIREIRESIRSVTHEMDMAYGMLGSLFRSGSRQTFFASQVERYADLYAHSCCNLLYYPFFYFFRAPPMLMPHESTVEHEETGPIDCSGLTPIDRGRNVIISEGMEALTVGEPMTTIVLKEPIHQCLEALKGQNTSELISTTR
;
A
#
# COMPACT_ATOMS: atom_id res chain seq x y z
N LEU A 1 -9.55 -2.85 -5.94
CA LEU A 1 -10.89 -3.37 -6.30
C LEU A 1 -11.86 -2.33 -5.80
N TRP A 2 -12.78 -1.92 -6.64
CA TRP A 2 -13.82 -0.96 -6.35
C TRP A 2 -15.16 -1.64 -6.61
N PHE A 3 -16.07 -1.56 -5.65
CA PHE A 3 -17.43 -2.03 -5.88
C PHE A 3 -18.29 -0.90 -6.45
N ASP A 4 -18.75 -1.10 -7.67
CA ASP A 4 -19.75 -0.24 -8.28
C ASP A 4 -21.10 -0.52 -7.64
N ASN A 5 -21.48 0.34 -6.70
CA ASN A 5 -22.71 0.20 -5.94
C ASN A 5 -23.98 0.52 -6.76
N LEU A 6 -23.84 1.04 -7.99
CA LEU A 6 -24.97 1.26 -8.88
C LEU A 6 -25.26 0.00 -9.69
N TYR A 7 -24.23 -0.66 -10.23
CA TYR A 7 -24.41 -1.78 -11.16
C TYR A 7 -24.02 -3.16 -10.59
N GLY A 8 -23.55 -3.22 -9.35
CA GLY A 8 -23.18 -4.48 -8.69
C GLY A 8 -21.88 -5.10 -9.20
N ASN A 9 -21.05 -4.31 -9.89
CA ASN A 9 -19.83 -4.81 -10.54
C ASN A 9 -18.62 -4.64 -9.62
N LEU A 10 -17.77 -5.66 -9.57
CA LEU A 10 -16.41 -5.52 -9.05
C LEU A 10 -15.50 -5.06 -10.17
N LEU A 11 -15.03 -3.82 -10.03
CA LEU A 11 -14.10 -3.24 -10.96
C LEU A 11 -12.70 -3.35 -10.35
N LYS A 12 -11.73 -3.84 -11.13
CA LYS A 12 -10.31 -3.68 -10.76
C LYS A 12 -9.90 -2.23 -11.03
N VAL A 13 -10.37 -1.39 -10.13
CA VAL A 13 -9.96 -0.02 -9.89
C VAL A 13 -9.44 -0.07 -8.45
N ASP A 14 -8.16 0.16 -8.27
CA ASP A 14 -7.83 1.38 -7.56
C ASP A 14 -8.35 1.45 -6.08
N ALA A 15 -7.97 0.40 -5.30
CA ALA A 15 -7.87 0.20 -3.83
C ALA A 15 -9.05 -0.33 -2.92
N PHE A 16 -8.68 -1.34 -2.09
CA PHE A 16 -9.24 -2.00 -0.86
C PHE A 16 -10.26 -3.17 -0.88
N GLY A 17 -9.91 -4.24 -0.14
CA GLY A 17 -10.79 -5.06 0.72
C GLY A 17 -11.09 -6.50 0.30
N ASN A 18 -10.23 -7.50 0.57
CA ASN A 18 -10.41 -8.88 0.09
C ASN A 18 -11.70 -9.58 0.61
N ILE A 19 -12.02 -9.48 1.91
CA ILE A 19 -13.21 -10.15 2.48
C ILE A 19 -14.50 -9.44 2.06
N LEU A 20 -14.53 -8.10 2.15
CA LEU A 20 -15.67 -7.30 1.71
C LEU A 20 -15.97 -7.55 0.23
N THR A 21 -14.92 -7.55 -0.60
CA THR A 21 -15.02 -7.79 -2.04
C THR A 21 -15.56 -9.18 -2.34
N TYR A 22 -15.00 -10.21 -1.70
CA TYR A 22 -15.46 -11.59 -1.91
C TYR A 22 -16.90 -11.79 -1.46
N LEU A 23 -17.28 -11.28 -0.28
CA LEU A 23 -18.64 -11.41 0.24
C LEU A 23 -19.66 -10.71 -0.66
N ILE A 24 -19.34 -9.52 -1.18
CA ILE A 24 -20.21 -8.83 -2.13
C ILE A 24 -20.33 -9.62 -3.44
N ALA A 25 -19.24 -10.17 -3.98
CA ALA A 25 -19.31 -11.04 -5.16
C ALA A 25 -20.22 -12.25 -4.92
N CYS A 26 -20.08 -12.91 -3.76
CA CYS A 26 -20.92 -14.04 -3.38
C CYS A 26 -22.39 -13.65 -3.27
N LEU A 27 -22.70 -12.49 -2.67
CA LEU A 27 -24.07 -12.01 -2.53
C LEU A 27 -24.70 -11.65 -3.88
N VAL A 28 -23.99 -10.92 -4.73
CA VAL A 28 -24.46 -10.61 -6.09
C VAL A 28 -24.71 -11.91 -6.86
N ASN A 29 -23.76 -12.85 -6.84
CA ASN A 29 -23.90 -14.15 -7.49
C ASN A 29 -25.07 -14.96 -6.90
N TYR A 30 -25.24 -14.97 -5.58
CA TYR A 30 -26.33 -15.69 -4.93
C TYR A 30 -27.69 -15.11 -5.33
N MET A 31 -27.81 -13.78 -5.33
CA MET A 31 -29.07 -13.09 -5.67
C MET A 31 -29.41 -13.24 -7.15
N ASP A 32 -28.43 -13.18 -8.05
CA ASP A 32 -28.64 -13.38 -9.50
C ASP A 32 -29.06 -14.82 -9.85
N ASN A 33 -28.70 -15.80 -9.03
CA ASN A 33 -29.03 -17.22 -9.25
C ASN A 33 -30.16 -17.75 -8.35
N CYS A 34 -30.79 -16.88 -7.55
CA CYS A 34 -31.86 -17.27 -6.63
C CYS A 34 -33.17 -17.55 -7.40
N PRO A 35 -33.85 -18.69 -7.19
CA PRO A 35 -35.12 -18.97 -7.87
C PRO A 35 -36.18 -17.90 -7.57
N GLY A 36 -36.77 -17.34 -8.63
CA GLY A 36 -37.80 -16.30 -8.51
C GLY A 36 -37.25 -14.88 -8.34
N SER A 37 -35.92 -14.70 -8.27
CA SER A 37 -35.33 -13.38 -8.39
C SER A 37 -35.29 -12.95 -9.86
N SER A 38 -35.30 -11.64 -10.07
CA SER A 38 -35.14 -11.01 -11.38
C SER A 38 -34.08 -9.92 -11.25
N ARG A 39 -33.09 -9.97 -12.13
CA ARG A 39 -32.00 -8.99 -12.16
C ARG A 39 -32.51 -7.69 -12.77
N GLU A 40 -32.28 -6.59 -12.07
CA GLU A 40 -32.61 -5.24 -12.51
C GLU A 40 -31.32 -4.43 -12.73
N PRO A 41 -31.33 -3.33 -13.49
CA PRO A 41 -30.11 -2.57 -13.80
C PRO A 41 -29.32 -2.08 -12.58
N SER A 42 -30.00 -1.88 -11.43
CA SER A 42 -29.35 -1.38 -10.20
C SER A 42 -29.59 -2.22 -8.95
N GLY A 43 -30.00 -3.47 -9.13
CA GLY A 43 -30.27 -4.37 -8.02
C GLY A 43 -30.94 -5.67 -8.43
N VAL A 44 -31.58 -6.30 -7.46
CA VAL A 44 -32.31 -7.57 -7.66
C VAL A 44 -33.69 -7.43 -7.05
N LYS A 45 -34.71 -7.88 -7.79
CA LYS A 45 -36.11 -7.93 -7.34
C LYS A 45 -36.53 -9.37 -7.06
N LEU A 46 -37.17 -9.60 -5.93
CA LEU A 46 -37.72 -10.90 -5.52
C LEU A 46 -39.14 -10.70 -5.00
N GLY A 47 -40.15 -11.10 -5.78
CA GLY A 47 -41.55 -10.79 -5.48
C GLY A 47 -41.79 -9.28 -5.40
N ASP A 48 -42.31 -8.82 -4.26
CA ASP A 48 -42.57 -7.39 -3.98
C ASP A 48 -41.37 -6.66 -3.36
N MET A 49 -40.26 -7.35 -3.13
CA MET A 49 -39.06 -6.78 -2.52
C MET A 49 -38.03 -6.41 -3.58
N TYR A 50 -37.45 -5.21 -3.43
CA TYR A 50 -36.34 -4.73 -4.26
C TYR A 50 -35.11 -4.44 -3.38
N MET A 51 -33.96 -5.00 -3.75
CA MET A 51 -32.69 -4.76 -3.10
C MET A 51 -31.72 -4.13 -4.09
N SER A 52 -31.37 -2.87 -3.87
CA SER A 52 -30.35 -2.21 -4.68
C SER A 52 -28.94 -2.75 -4.35
N TYR A 53 -28.03 -2.74 -5.32
CA TYR A 53 -26.63 -3.07 -5.06
C TYR A 53 -25.99 -2.10 -4.04
N LYS A 54 -26.49 -0.87 -3.98
CA LYS A 54 -26.06 0.14 -2.99
C LYS A 54 -26.46 -0.22 -1.57
N SER A 55 -27.71 -0.61 -1.35
CA SER A 55 -28.16 -1.05 -0.04
C SER A 55 -27.45 -2.32 0.39
N MET A 56 -27.26 -3.28 -0.54
CA MET A 56 -26.47 -4.49 -0.29
C MET A 56 -25.04 -4.15 0.17
N TYR A 57 -24.35 -3.24 -0.52
CA TYR A 57 -23.03 -2.78 -0.09
C TYR A 57 -23.04 -2.14 1.30
N GLN A 58 -24.04 -1.30 1.58
CA GLN A 58 -24.19 -0.64 2.88
C GLN A 58 -24.40 -1.66 4.00
N ASP A 59 -25.22 -2.68 3.77
CA ASP A 59 -25.47 -3.75 4.74
C ASP A 59 -24.21 -4.57 5.02
N VAL A 60 -23.48 -4.96 3.97
CA VAL A 60 -22.21 -5.69 4.14
C VAL A 60 -21.19 -4.82 4.88
N ARG A 61 -21.07 -3.54 4.52
CA ARG A 61 -20.14 -2.61 5.18
C ARG A 61 -20.49 -2.45 6.66
N ALA A 62 -21.77 -2.23 6.96
CA ALA A 62 -22.27 -2.12 8.32
C ALA A 62 -22.04 -3.41 9.12
N ALA A 63 -22.23 -4.59 8.51
CA ALA A 63 -21.94 -5.87 9.14
C ALA A 63 -20.45 -6.04 9.45
N VAL A 64 -19.55 -5.68 8.53
CA VAL A 64 -18.10 -5.71 8.77
C VAL A 64 -17.73 -4.77 9.92
N ASP A 65 -18.24 -3.54 9.92
CA ASP A 65 -18.01 -2.59 11.00
C ASP A 65 -18.56 -3.14 12.33
N TRP A 66 -19.77 -3.70 12.35
CA TRP A 66 -20.36 -4.33 13.53
C TRP A 66 -19.49 -5.46 14.09
N VAL A 67 -18.96 -6.34 13.24
CA VAL A 67 -18.07 -7.44 13.65
C VAL A 67 -16.78 -6.92 14.31
N HIS A 68 -16.26 -5.77 13.86
CA HIS A 68 -15.04 -5.17 14.43
C HIS A 68 -15.28 -4.39 15.73
N TYR A 69 -16.45 -3.77 15.89
CA TYR A 69 -16.76 -2.90 17.03
C TYR A 69 -17.54 -3.61 18.14
N HIS A 70 -18.53 -4.40 17.78
CA HIS A 70 -19.49 -5.03 18.70
C HIS A 70 -19.41 -6.56 18.70
N GLY A 71 -18.94 -7.15 17.61
CA GLY A 71 -18.85 -8.59 17.45
C GLY A 71 -17.71 -9.24 18.24
N ASP A 72 -17.69 -10.57 18.17
CA ASP A 72 -16.74 -11.41 18.92
C ASP A 72 -15.37 -11.56 18.27
N MET A 73 -15.12 -10.95 17.10
CA MET A 73 -13.87 -11.15 16.36
C MET A 73 -12.64 -10.87 17.23
N LYS A 74 -12.60 -9.72 17.89
CA LYS A 74 -11.48 -9.36 18.79
C LYS A 74 -11.31 -10.38 19.91
N ARG A 75 -12.41 -10.85 20.51
CA ARG A 75 -12.38 -11.87 21.57
C ARG A 75 -11.82 -13.19 21.05
N ILE A 76 -12.27 -13.64 19.87
CA ILE A 76 -11.80 -14.87 19.23
C ILE A 76 -10.31 -14.78 18.88
N THR A 77 -9.87 -13.65 18.32
CA THR A 77 -8.46 -13.39 18.01
C THR A 77 -7.60 -13.43 19.26
N LEU A 78 -8.03 -12.76 20.33
CA LEU A 78 -7.31 -12.71 21.60
C LEU A 78 -7.22 -14.07 22.31
N ASN A 79 -8.19 -14.97 22.08
CA ASN A 79 -8.18 -16.32 22.63
C ASN A 79 -7.21 -17.27 21.90
N ASN A 80 -6.71 -16.89 20.71
CA ASN A 80 -5.74 -17.68 19.96
C ASN A 80 -4.81 -16.79 19.14
N LEU A 81 -3.97 -16.02 19.83
CA LEU A 81 -3.07 -15.06 19.19
C LEU A 81 -2.03 -15.75 18.30
N GLU A 82 -1.53 -16.92 18.68
CA GLU A 82 -0.54 -17.68 17.88
C GLU A 82 -1.06 -18.04 16.50
N LYS A 83 -2.35 -18.35 16.38
CA LYS A 83 -2.98 -18.65 15.09
C LYS A 83 -3.17 -17.42 14.22
N TYR A 84 -3.52 -16.27 14.80
CA TYR A 84 -4.00 -15.11 14.06
C TYR A 84 -3.02 -13.94 13.97
N VAL A 85 -1.99 -13.90 14.81
CA VAL A 85 -1.03 -12.81 14.89
C VAL A 85 0.38 -13.37 14.71
N HIS A 86 0.99 -13.05 13.57
CA HIS A 86 2.37 -13.42 13.32
C HIS A 86 3.32 -12.65 14.25
N LYS A 87 4.09 -13.37 15.06
CA LYS A 87 5.10 -12.80 15.95
C LYS A 87 6.48 -12.83 15.29
N ASP A 88 7.05 -11.65 15.05
CA ASP A 88 8.41 -11.49 14.52
C ASP A 88 9.36 -10.97 15.62
N PRO A 89 10.31 -11.79 16.10
CA PRO A 89 11.29 -11.38 17.11
C PRO A 89 12.14 -10.17 16.69
N ARG A 90 12.29 -9.91 15.38
CA ARG A 90 13.04 -8.75 14.88
C ARG A 90 12.39 -7.43 15.26
N LEU A 91 11.08 -7.40 15.55
CA LEU A 91 10.37 -6.17 15.89
C LEU A 91 10.89 -5.52 17.18
N THR A 92 11.16 -6.32 18.22
CA THR A 92 11.72 -5.82 19.50
C THR A 92 13.12 -5.24 19.30
N MET A 93 13.92 -5.89 18.44
CA MET A 93 15.25 -5.42 18.07
C MET A 93 15.18 -4.08 17.30
N LEU A 94 14.27 -3.96 16.34
CA LEU A 94 14.09 -2.71 15.58
C LEU A 94 13.76 -1.53 16.49
N LEU A 95 12.74 -1.68 17.36
CA LEU A 95 12.32 -0.63 18.27
C LEU A 95 13.42 -0.26 19.28
N THR A 96 14.17 -1.25 19.76
CA THR A 96 15.29 -1.00 20.68
C THR A 96 16.38 -0.19 19.98
N ARG A 97 16.84 -0.61 18.80
CA ARG A 97 17.91 0.09 18.09
C ARG A 97 17.49 1.49 17.62
N MET A 98 16.22 1.69 17.23
CA MET A 98 15.70 3.03 16.92
C MET A 98 15.90 3.98 18.11
N ARG A 99 15.51 3.54 19.31
CA ARG A 99 15.65 4.34 20.54
C ARG A 99 17.11 4.57 20.93
N GLU A 100 17.96 3.55 20.83
CA GLU A 100 19.40 3.67 21.09
C GLU A 100 20.10 4.67 20.14
N ASN A 101 19.58 4.82 18.92
CA ASN A 101 20.05 5.81 17.94
C ASN A 101 19.35 7.19 18.10
N GLY A 102 18.68 7.44 19.23
CA GLY A 102 18.10 8.74 19.57
C GLY A 102 16.75 9.04 18.95
N ALA A 103 16.14 8.09 18.22
CA ALA A 103 14.79 8.28 17.70
C ALA A 103 13.75 8.18 18.82
N LYS A 104 12.75 9.07 18.79
CA LYS A 104 11.54 8.91 19.61
C LYS A 104 10.53 8.04 18.87
N THR A 105 9.93 7.09 19.57
CA THR A 105 8.97 6.15 18.99
C THR A 105 7.57 6.43 19.51
N PHE A 106 6.55 6.24 18.66
CA PHE A 106 5.17 6.35 19.08
C PHE A 106 4.28 5.29 18.44
N LEU A 107 3.23 4.90 19.17
CA LEU A 107 2.16 4.04 18.66
C LEU A 107 0.92 4.91 18.40
N LEU A 108 0.32 4.77 17.22
CA LEU A 108 -0.92 5.45 16.83
C LEU A 108 -1.88 4.45 16.17
N THR A 109 -2.90 4.01 16.91
CA THR A 109 -3.79 2.94 16.48
C THR A 109 -5.27 3.33 16.57
N ASN A 110 -6.08 2.80 15.66
CA ASN A 110 -7.54 2.91 15.72
C ASN A 110 -8.16 1.95 16.73
N SER A 111 -7.40 0.95 17.20
CA SER A 111 -7.83 -0.01 18.20
C SER A 111 -7.98 0.66 19.57
N GLY A 112 -8.93 0.16 20.36
CA GLY A 112 -9.07 0.54 21.76
C GLY A 112 -7.98 -0.05 22.64
N TYR A 113 -7.87 0.49 23.86
CA TYR A 113 -6.78 0.16 24.80
C TYR A 113 -6.66 -1.33 25.10
N PHE A 114 -7.71 -2.02 25.56
CA PHE A 114 -7.60 -3.42 25.98
C PHE A 114 -7.16 -4.38 24.87
N TYR A 115 -7.64 -4.16 23.65
CA TYR A 115 -7.22 -4.95 22.50
C TYR A 115 -5.75 -4.68 22.17
N THR A 116 -5.36 -3.40 22.16
CA THR A 116 -3.97 -2.98 21.93
C THR A 116 -3.04 -3.57 22.98
N ASP A 117 -3.40 -3.49 24.27
CA ASP A 117 -2.57 -3.98 25.37
C ASP A 117 -2.28 -5.47 25.25
N LYS A 118 -3.31 -6.31 25.01
CA LYS A 118 -3.11 -7.76 24.84
C LYS A 118 -2.28 -8.13 23.61
N VAL A 119 -2.54 -7.49 22.46
CA VAL A 119 -1.80 -7.76 21.22
C VAL A 119 -0.34 -7.31 21.37
N MET A 120 -0.10 -6.13 21.93
CA MET A 120 1.25 -5.60 22.11
C MET A 120 2.04 -6.36 23.17
N THR A 121 1.38 -6.82 24.24
CA THR A 121 1.99 -7.77 25.20
C THR A 121 2.43 -9.04 24.50
N TYR A 122 1.58 -9.66 23.68
CA TYR A 122 1.97 -10.86 22.94
C TYR A 122 3.16 -10.62 21.99
N LEU A 123 3.20 -9.47 21.32
CA LEU A 123 4.25 -9.13 20.34
C LEU A 123 5.58 -8.73 20.98
N LEU A 124 5.57 -7.94 22.06
CA LEU A 124 6.76 -7.22 22.55
C LEU A 124 7.13 -7.47 24.01
N ASP A 125 6.21 -7.96 24.86
CA ASP A 125 6.57 -8.20 26.26
C ASP A 125 7.60 -9.33 26.36
N SER A 126 8.56 -9.11 27.25
CA SER A 126 9.45 -10.14 27.77
C SER A 126 9.29 -10.21 29.30
N GLU A 127 9.94 -11.19 29.92
CA GLU A 127 9.94 -11.34 31.39
C GLU A 127 10.41 -10.06 32.13
N THR A 128 11.23 -9.24 31.47
CA THR A 128 11.89 -8.09 32.09
C THR A 128 11.46 -6.73 31.53
N LYS A 129 10.69 -6.71 30.43
CA LYS A 129 10.39 -5.46 29.70
C LYS A 129 8.98 -5.46 29.14
N SER A 130 8.21 -4.44 29.53
CA SER A 130 6.88 -4.17 28.97
C SER A 130 6.96 -3.47 27.61
N TRP A 131 6.03 -3.78 26.72
CA TRP A 131 5.81 -3.22 25.40
C TRP A 131 5.69 -1.70 25.44
N ARG A 132 5.12 -1.16 26.52
CA ARG A 132 4.93 0.28 26.73
C ARG A 132 6.26 1.02 26.75
N SER A 133 7.32 0.38 27.26
CA SER A 133 8.66 0.95 27.31
C SER A 133 9.35 1.06 25.95
N TYR A 134 8.79 0.46 24.89
CA TYR A 134 9.31 0.63 23.53
C TYR A 134 8.77 1.89 22.83
N PHE A 135 7.81 2.60 23.44
CA PHE A 135 7.18 3.79 22.89
C PHE A 135 7.29 4.96 23.85
N ASP A 136 7.70 6.13 23.36
CA ASP A 136 7.66 7.38 24.13
C ASP A 136 6.24 7.92 24.24
N PHE A 137 5.41 7.67 23.21
CA PHE A 137 4.02 8.10 23.16
C PHE A 137 3.10 6.98 22.66
N ILE A 138 1.97 6.78 23.34
CA ILE A 138 0.99 5.74 22.97
C ILE A 138 -0.38 6.40 22.83
N VAL A 139 -0.95 6.34 21.62
CA VAL A 139 -2.25 6.88 21.29
C VAL A 139 -3.14 5.78 20.70
N VAL A 140 -4.21 5.46 21.42
CA VAL A 140 -5.26 4.51 21.01
C VAL A 140 -6.50 5.27 20.51
N ASP A 141 -7.49 4.56 19.96
CA ASP A 141 -8.75 5.15 19.50
C ASP A 141 -8.55 6.38 18.59
N ALA A 142 -7.51 6.35 17.74
CA ALA A 142 -7.11 7.51 16.94
C ALA A 142 -8.17 7.93 15.91
N ASN A 143 -9.00 6.99 15.45
CA ASN A 143 -10.02 7.22 14.44
C ASN A 143 -9.46 7.79 13.11
N LYS A 144 -8.32 7.27 12.65
CA LYS A 144 -7.75 7.59 11.33
C LYS A 144 -8.76 7.21 10.23
N PRO A 145 -8.96 8.02 9.18
CA PRO A 145 -8.17 9.21 8.80
C PRO A 145 -8.50 10.52 9.53
N LEU A 146 -9.58 10.58 10.31
CA LEU A 146 -10.04 11.81 10.97
C LEU A 146 -8.94 12.45 11.84
N TRP A 147 -8.10 11.62 12.47
CA TRP A 147 -6.95 12.06 13.25
C TRP A 147 -5.98 13.00 12.52
N PHE A 148 -5.81 12.81 11.21
CA PHE A 148 -4.94 13.66 10.38
C PHE A 148 -5.63 14.96 9.94
N ALA A 149 -6.95 15.03 10.05
CA ALA A 149 -7.81 16.20 9.80
C ALA A 149 -8.12 16.93 11.12
N GLU A 150 -9.40 17.17 11.46
CA GLU A 150 -9.81 17.80 12.73
C GLU A 150 -9.56 16.95 13.97
N GLY A 151 -9.54 15.62 13.84
CA GLY A 151 -9.40 14.68 14.93
C GLY A 151 -10.55 14.70 15.95
N THR A 152 -10.27 14.22 17.16
CA THR A 152 -11.22 14.15 18.27
C THR A 152 -10.63 14.78 19.53
N VAL A 153 -11.40 14.78 20.63
CA VAL A 153 -10.89 15.25 21.92
C VAL A 153 -9.75 14.34 22.39
N PHE A 154 -8.60 14.93 22.71
CA PHE A 154 -7.45 14.19 23.24
C PHE A 154 -7.64 13.90 24.73
N ARG A 155 -7.66 12.61 25.10
CA ARG A 155 -7.92 12.17 26.48
C ARG A 155 -6.83 11.24 27.00
N GLN A 156 -6.76 11.09 28.32
CA GLN A 156 -5.91 10.09 28.96
C GLN A 156 -6.72 8.83 29.30
N VAL A 157 -6.15 7.66 29.05
CA VAL A 157 -6.74 6.38 29.43
C VAL A 157 -6.37 6.05 30.88
N ASP A 158 -7.35 5.68 31.70
CA ASP A 158 -7.12 5.01 32.96
C ASP A 158 -6.73 3.55 32.68
N GLN A 159 -5.46 3.21 32.91
CA GLN A 159 -4.90 1.90 32.58
C GLN A 159 -5.47 0.75 33.42
N GLY A 160 -6.05 1.05 34.60
CA GLY A 160 -6.65 0.04 35.48
C GLY A 160 -8.06 -0.37 35.02
N THR A 161 -8.85 0.59 34.56
CA THR A 161 -10.25 0.37 34.12
C THR A 161 -10.41 0.34 32.60
N GLY A 162 -9.41 0.80 31.86
CA GLY A 162 -9.44 1.04 30.42
C GLY A 162 -10.37 2.18 29.97
N THR A 163 -10.95 2.93 30.91
CA THR A 163 -11.88 4.03 30.61
C THR A 163 -11.14 5.33 30.31
N LEU A 164 -11.79 6.24 29.60
CA LEU A 164 -11.23 7.57 29.32
C LEU A 164 -11.47 8.48 30.52
N ARG A 165 -10.39 9.09 31.04
CA ARG A 165 -10.51 10.12 32.08
C ARG A 165 -11.35 11.29 31.59
N ILE A 166 -12.14 11.86 32.50
CA ILE A 166 -13.02 12.98 32.19
C ILE A 166 -12.18 14.22 31.89
N GLY A 167 -12.53 14.91 30.80
CA GLY A 167 -11.86 16.13 30.35
C GLY A 167 -10.83 15.90 29.25
N SER A 168 -10.32 17.01 28.72
CA SER A 168 -9.29 17.02 27.68
C SER A 168 -7.91 17.05 28.34
N HIS A 169 -6.97 16.22 27.86
CA HIS A 169 -5.60 16.26 28.34
C HIS A 169 -4.84 17.43 27.71
N LEU A 170 -4.47 18.41 28.53
CA LEU A 170 -3.73 19.61 28.11
C LEU A 170 -2.27 19.62 28.61
N GLY A 171 -1.91 18.66 29.46
CA GLY A 171 -0.58 18.59 30.06
C GLY A 171 0.48 17.98 29.13
N PRO A 172 1.76 17.97 29.55
CA PRO A 172 2.80 17.27 28.82
C PRO A 172 2.51 15.76 28.73
N LEU A 173 2.95 15.15 27.63
CA LEU A 173 2.89 13.70 27.48
C LEU A 173 3.91 13.05 28.42
N ARG A 174 3.46 12.08 29.22
CA ARG A 174 4.30 11.40 30.21
C ARG A 174 4.66 9.98 29.74
N PRO A 175 5.87 9.49 30.02
CA PRO A 175 6.24 8.11 29.72
C PRO A 175 5.27 7.10 30.36
N ASN A 176 5.05 5.97 29.69
CA ASN A 176 4.15 4.89 30.13
C ASN A 176 2.69 5.31 30.38
N GLN A 177 2.27 6.50 29.92
CA GLN A 177 0.87 6.89 29.89
C GLN A 177 0.29 6.63 28.51
N ILE A 178 -1.01 6.33 28.50
CA ILE A 178 -1.76 6.00 27.29
C ILE A 178 -2.81 7.08 27.08
N TYR A 179 -2.88 7.55 25.84
CA TYR A 179 -3.77 8.59 25.40
C TYR A 179 -4.75 8.05 24.37
N ALA A 180 -5.88 8.71 24.21
CA ALA A 180 -6.91 8.32 23.27
C ALA A 180 -7.37 9.50 22.41
N GLY A 181 -7.64 9.23 21.13
CA GLY A 181 -8.15 10.22 20.18
C GLY A 181 -7.14 11.32 19.85
N GLY A 182 -7.61 12.57 19.85
CA GLY A 182 -6.81 13.74 19.49
C GLY A 182 -6.69 13.96 18.00
N SER A 183 -5.69 14.77 17.64
CA SER A 183 -5.33 15.03 16.25
C SER A 183 -3.83 15.13 16.10
N SER A 184 -3.36 14.92 14.88
CA SER A 184 -1.97 15.13 14.46
C SER A 184 -1.44 16.51 14.83
N GLU A 185 -2.27 17.55 14.77
CA GLU A 185 -1.86 18.90 15.14
C GLU A 185 -1.57 19.04 16.62
N VAL A 186 -2.49 18.57 17.46
CA VAL A 186 -2.33 18.60 18.92
C VAL A 186 -1.13 17.75 19.32
N PHE A 187 -0.99 16.56 18.73
CA PHE A 187 0.13 15.68 18.99
C PHE A 187 1.47 16.32 18.61
N SER A 188 1.60 16.89 17.41
CA SER A 188 2.83 17.57 16.98
C SER A 188 3.18 18.75 17.88
N LYS A 189 2.19 19.52 18.38
CA LYS A 189 2.41 20.60 19.35
C LYS A 189 2.92 20.08 20.69
N LEU A 190 2.33 19.00 21.21
CA LEU A 190 2.72 18.41 22.50
C LEU A 190 4.10 17.73 22.44
N VAL A 191 4.44 17.10 21.33
CA VAL A 191 5.72 16.39 21.13
C VAL A 191 6.83 17.35 20.69
N GLY A 192 6.48 18.46 20.04
CA GLY A 192 7.43 19.45 19.54
C GLY A 192 8.14 19.01 18.25
N VAL A 193 7.42 18.36 17.33
CA VAL A 193 7.98 17.86 16.06
C VAL A 193 7.28 18.47 14.84
N ARG A 194 8.07 18.72 13.80
CA ARG A 194 7.55 19.14 12.47
C ARG A 194 7.32 17.92 11.60
N GLY A 195 6.47 18.08 10.58
CA GLY A 195 6.06 16.94 9.75
C GLY A 195 7.21 16.15 9.13
N ARG A 196 8.21 16.83 8.55
CA ARG A 196 9.35 16.17 7.89
C ARG A 196 10.28 15.40 8.85
N GLU A 197 10.15 15.63 10.16
CA GLU A 197 10.91 14.94 11.21
C GLU A 197 10.22 13.65 11.67
N VAL A 198 9.03 13.35 11.15
CA VAL A 198 8.25 12.16 11.48
C VAL A 198 8.26 11.20 10.30
N LEU A 199 8.70 9.96 10.54
CA LEU A 199 8.47 8.82 9.64
C LEU A 199 7.34 7.97 10.22
N TYR A 200 6.20 7.94 9.52
CA TYR A 200 5.03 7.20 9.95
C TYR A 200 4.84 5.91 9.13
N LEU A 201 4.73 4.80 9.85
CA LEU A 201 4.63 3.45 9.31
C LEU A 201 3.17 3.00 9.41
N GLY A 202 2.59 2.56 8.30
CA GLY A 202 1.22 2.03 8.28
C GLY A 202 0.95 1.17 7.06
N ASP A 203 -0.12 0.39 7.10
CA ASP A 203 -0.57 -0.51 6.06
C ASP A 203 -1.71 0.09 5.22
N HIS A 204 -2.47 1.03 5.80
CA HIS A 204 -3.62 1.61 5.11
C HIS A 204 -3.20 2.78 4.19
N ILE A 205 -3.02 2.54 2.89
CA ILE A 205 -2.57 3.57 1.91
C ILE A 205 -3.35 4.90 2.01
N PHE A 206 -4.68 4.87 2.18
CA PHE A 206 -5.47 6.10 2.34
C PHE A 206 -5.36 6.72 3.74
N GLY A 207 -5.70 5.95 4.78
CA GLY A 207 -5.82 6.44 6.15
C GLY A 207 -4.50 6.81 6.82
N ASP A 208 -3.44 6.05 6.53
CA ASP A 208 -2.13 6.24 7.15
C ASP A 208 -1.17 7.04 6.28
N VAL A 209 -1.10 6.74 4.98
CA VAL A 209 -0.04 7.29 4.10
C VAL A 209 -0.50 8.57 3.39
N LEU A 210 -1.58 8.51 2.61
CA LEU A 210 -2.06 9.66 1.83
C LEU A 210 -2.40 10.86 2.72
N ARG A 211 -3.15 10.61 3.81
CA ARG A 211 -3.64 11.68 4.70
C ARG A 211 -2.52 12.30 5.56
N SER A 212 -1.56 11.51 6.03
CA SER A 212 -0.41 12.04 6.78
C SER A 212 0.52 12.86 5.89
N LYS A 213 0.77 12.42 4.65
CA LYS A 213 1.61 13.16 3.68
C LYS A 213 0.96 14.45 3.21
N LYS A 214 -0.30 14.41 2.71
CA LYS A 214 -0.98 15.62 2.20
C LYS A 214 -1.35 16.61 3.30
N GLY A 215 -1.80 16.12 4.47
CA GLY A 215 -2.29 16.98 5.53
C GLY A 215 -1.19 17.60 6.38
N ARG A 216 -0.09 16.86 6.64
CA ARG A 216 0.90 17.23 7.66
C ARG A 216 2.34 17.19 7.18
N GLY A 217 2.61 16.74 5.95
CA GLY A 217 3.96 16.64 5.40
C GLY A 217 4.83 15.61 6.13
N TRP A 218 4.21 14.59 6.74
CA TRP A 218 4.93 13.48 7.36
C TRP A 218 5.61 12.64 6.28
N ARG A 219 6.79 12.10 6.61
CA ARG A 219 7.43 11.07 5.81
C ARG A 219 6.68 9.77 6.02
N THR A 220 6.55 8.96 4.97
CA THR A 220 5.67 7.79 4.99
C THR A 220 6.39 6.50 4.62
N PHE A 221 6.11 5.45 5.38
CA PHE A 221 6.52 4.09 5.09
C PHE A 221 5.26 3.21 4.97
N LEU A 222 5.00 2.67 3.79
CA LEU A 222 3.88 1.77 3.57
C LEU A 222 4.30 0.31 3.78
N VAL A 223 3.59 -0.40 4.65
CA VAL A 223 3.73 -1.85 4.79
C VAL A 223 2.72 -2.53 3.87
N VAL A 224 3.20 -3.39 2.97
CA VAL A 224 2.36 -4.15 2.01
C VAL A 224 2.64 -5.64 2.17
N PRO A 225 1.96 -6.35 3.08
CA PRO A 225 2.24 -7.77 3.38
C PRO A 225 2.21 -8.68 2.14
N GLU A 226 1.30 -8.42 1.21
CA GLU A 226 1.12 -9.18 -0.05
C GLU A 226 2.35 -9.09 -0.97
N LEU A 227 3.25 -8.12 -0.74
CA LEU A 227 4.44 -7.90 -1.56
C LEU A 227 5.37 -9.12 -1.59
N VAL A 228 5.40 -9.96 -0.55
CA VAL A 228 6.21 -11.20 -0.55
C VAL A 228 5.76 -12.13 -1.68
N GLN A 229 4.46 -12.40 -1.76
CA GLN A 229 3.90 -13.27 -2.79
C GLN A 229 4.01 -12.60 -4.18
N GLU A 230 3.77 -11.30 -4.26
CA GLU A 230 3.92 -10.54 -5.51
C GLU A 230 5.35 -10.64 -6.08
N LEU A 231 6.37 -10.48 -5.23
CA LEU A 231 7.78 -10.60 -5.66
C LEU A 231 8.14 -12.02 -6.09
N HIS A 232 7.57 -13.04 -5.43
CA HIS A 232 7.77 -14.44 -5.79
C HIS A 232 7.22 -14.71 -7.20
N VAL A 233 5.94 -14.41 -7.44
CA VAL A 233 5.29 -14.60 -8.74
C VAL A 233 5.95 -13.75 -9.83
N TRP A 234 6.30 -12.50 -9.53
CA TRP A 234 7.00 -11.60 -10.46
C TRP A 234 8.34 -12.19 -10.93
N THR A 235 9.09 -12.80 -10.01
CA THR A 235 10.39 -13.40 -10.33
C THR A 235 10.23 -14.68 -11.15
N GLU A 236 9.28 -15.55 -10.77
CA GLU A 236 9.03 -16.82 -11.47
C GLU A 236 8.46 -16.60 -12.88
N ARG A 237 7.53 -15.64 -13.03
CA ARG A 237 6.79 -15.39 -14.28
C ARG A 237 7.34 -14.21 -15.09
N ARG A 238 8.59 -13.78 -14.81
CA ARG A 238 9.25 -12.66 -15.51
C ARG A 238 9.24 -12.81 -17.03
N GLY A 239 9.32 -14.04 -17.54
CA GLY A 239 9.27 -14.32 -18.99
C GLY A 239 7.97 -13.85 -19.66
N LEU A 240 6.82 -13.93 -18.98
CA LEU A 240 5.55 -13.43 -19.49
C LEU A 240 5.56 -11.91 -19.62
N PHE A 241 6.15 -11.21 -18.65
CA PHE A 241 6.28 -9.76 -18.70
C PHE A 241 7.22 -9.32 -19.84
N THR A 242 8.37 -9.98 -20.02
CA THR A 242 9.26 -9.71 -21.16
C THR A 242 8.56 -9.95 -22.49
N ARG A 243 7.76 -11.03 -22.60
CA ARG A 243 6.97 -11.32 -23.80
C ARG A 243 5.94 -10.21 -24.06
N LEU A 244 5.27 -9.72 -23.02
CA LEU A 244 4.31 -8.61 -23.12
C LEU A 244 5.00 -7.32 -23.60
N GLN A 245 6.16 -6.97 -23.03
CA GLN A 245 6.95 -5.82 -23.47
C GLN A 245 7.37 -5.93 -24.94
N ASN A 246 7.81 -7.12 -25.37
CA ASN A 246 8.17 -7.34 -26.77
C ASN A 246 6.98 -7.19 -27.73
N LEU A 247 5.78 -7.61 -27.32
CA LEU A 247 4.56 -7.40 -28.10
C LEU A 247 4.16 -5.92 -28.16
N ASP A 248 4.31 -5.17 -27.07
CA ASP A 248 4.09 -3.71 -27.06
C ASP A 248 5.09 -2.97 -27.97
N ILE A 249 6.36 -3.41 -28.00
CA ILE A 249 7.38 -2.89 -28.92
C ILE A 249 7.02 -3.21 -30.38
N GLN A 250 6.60 -4.44 -30.68
CA GLN A 250 6.16 -4.83 -32.04
C GLN A 250 4.95 -4.02 -32.48
N LEU A 251 4.00 -3.77 -31.57
CA LEU A 251 2.85 -2.91 -31.83
C LEU A 251 3.30 -1.48 -32.16
N GLY A 252 4.23 -0.92 -31.39
CA GLY A 252 4.81 0.40 -31.68
C GLY A 252 5.56 0.44 -33.02
N ALA A 253 6.34 -0.60 -33.33
CA ALA A 253 7.09 -0.71 -34.57
C ALA A 253 6.19 -0.72 -35.82
N ALA A 254 5.00 -1.32 -35.73
CA ALA A 254 4.03 -1.33 -36.82
C ALA A 254 3.57 0.08 -37.23
N PHE A 255 3.63 1.06 -36.32
CA PHE A 255 3.26 2.46 -36.57
C PHE A 255 4.45 3.42 -36.70
N LYS A 256 5.69 2.96 -36.44
CA LYS A 256 6.88 3.80 -36.27
C LYS A 256 7.20 4.72 -37.45
N ASN A 257 6.97 4.25 -38.68
CA ASN A 257 7.30 4.96 -39.91
C ASN A 257 6.06 5.48 -40.65
N MET A 258 4.93 5.56 -39.95
CA MET A 258 3.69 6.11 -40.52
C MET A 258 3.61 7.61 -40.23
N ASP A 259 3.19 8.37 -41.22
CA ASP A 259 2.99 9.81 -41.12
C ASP A 259 1.52 10.18 -41.45
N SER A 260 1.22 11.48 -41.48
CA SER A 260 -0.12 11.97 -41.81
C SER A 260 -0.58 11.65 -43.24
N SER A 261 0.32 11.20 -44.12
CA SER A 261 0.02 10.82 -45.51
C SER A 261 -0.30 9.33 -45.67
N SER A 262 -0.12 8.54 -44.61
CA SER A 262 -0.34 7.10 -44.64
C SER A 262 -1.84 6.74 -44.67
N GLU A 263 -2.32 6.20 -45.80
CA GLU A 263 -3.74 5.84 -45.99
C GLU A 263 -4.09 4.41 -45.51
N ILE A 264 -3.09 3.52 -45.43
CA ILE A 264 -3.28 2.10 -45.11
C ILE A 264 -2.88 1.85 -43.65
N ARG A 265 -3.80 1.27 -42.86
CA ARG A 265 -3.55 0.89 -41.47
C ARG A 265 -2.95 -0.52 -41.38
N PRO A 266 -1.91 -0.75 -40.56
CA PRO A 266 -1.35 -2.08 -40.34
C PRO A 266 -2.36 -2.99 -39.63
N ASP A 267 -2.37 -4.28 -39.98
CA ASP A 267 -3.19 -5.27 -39.27
C ASP A 267 -2.50 -5.68 -37.97
N ILE A 268 -3.13 -5.35 -36.85
CA ILE A 268 -2.61 -5.58 -35.50
C ILE A 268 -3.43 -6.62 -34.73
N ARG A 269 -4.35 -7.33 -35.39
CA ARG A 269 -5.29 -8.27 -34.74
C ARG A 269 -4.56 -9.36 -33.96
N GLU A 270 -3.62 -10.05 -34.60
CA GLU A 270 -2.83 -11.13 -33.97
C GLU A 270 -1.99 -10.63 -32.79
N ILE A 271 -1.37 -9.44 -32.93
CA ILE A 271 -0.59 -8.81 -31.86
C ILE A 271 -1.51 -8.48 -30.67
N ARG A 272 -2.69 -7.89 -30.92
CA ARG A 272 -3.66 -7.55 -29.87
C ARG A 272 -4.26 -8.76 -29.19
N GLU A 273 -4.45 -9.86 -29.90
CA GLU A 273 -4.91 -11.13 -29.31
C GLU A 273 -3.81 -11.76 -28.46
N SER A 274 -2.56 -11.74 -28.94
CA SER A 274 -1.40 -12.19 -28.18
C SER A 274 -1.21 -11.38 -26.90
N ILE A 275 -1.32 -10.05 -26.97
CA ILE A 275 -1.27 -9.16 -25.79
C ILE A 275 -2.36 -9.54 -24.78
N ARG A 276 -3.60 -9.74 -25.24
CA ARG A 276 -4.72 -10.13 -24.36
C ARG A 276 -4.50 -11.50 -23.71
N SER A 277 -4.02 -12.48 -24.48
CA SER A 277 -3.72 -13.83 -23.99
C SER A 277 -2.61 -13.82 -22.94
N VAL A 278 -1.48 -13.16 -23.23
CA VAL A 278 -0.35 -13.04 -22.29
C VAL A 278 -0.74 -12.25 -21.04
N THR A 279 -1.51 -11.18 -21.19
CA THR A 279 -2.03 -10.40 -20.06
C THR A 279 -2.90 -11.26 -19.14
N HIS A 280 -3.81 -12.05 -19.71
CA HIS A 280 -4.67 -12.94 -18.95
C HIS A 280 -3.85 -14.04 -18.22
N GLU A 281 -2.92 -14.69 -18.92
CA GLU A 281 -2.03 -15.70 -18.32
C GLU A 281 -1.21 -15.11 -17.17
N MET A 282 -0.65 -13.91 -17.35
CA MET A 282 0.12 -13.24 -16.32
C MET A 282 -0.74 -12.85 -15.12
N ASP A 283 -1.94 -12.33 -15.32
CA ASP A 283 -2.84 -11.97 -14.24
C ASP A 283 -3.28 -13.22 -13.45
N MET A 284 -3.63 -14.31 -14.14
CA MET A 284 -4.05 -15.56 -13.48
C MET A 284 -2.95 -16.18 -12.59
N ALA A 285 -1.67 -15.89 -12.86
CA ALA A 285 -0.57 -16.34 -12.01
C ALA A 285 -0.61 -15.76 -10.57
N TYR A 286 -1.25 -14.59 -10.38
CA TYR A 286 -1.45 -13.98 -9.06
C TYR A 286 -2.80 -14.36 -8.42
N GLY A 287 -3.72 -14.92 -9.20
CA GLY A 287 -5.09 -15.26 -8.80
C GLY A 287 -6.15 -14.63 -9.71
N MET A 288 -7.44 -14.91 -9.44
CA MET A 288 -8.54 -14.48 -10.33
C MET A 288 -8.63 -12.97 -10.57
N LEU A 289 -8.11 -12.16 -9.64
CA LEU A 289 -8.14 -10.70 -9.71
C LEU A 289 -6.79 -10.10 -10.13
N GLY A 290 -5.80 -10.93 -10.47
CA GLY A 290 -4.47 -10.51 -10.87
C GLY A 290 -3.64 -9.85 -9.77
N SER A 291 -2.49 -9.30 -10.16
CA SER A 291 -1.58 -8.59 -9.25
C SER A 291 -2.26 -7.37 -8.60
N LEU A 292 -1.88 -7.08 -7.36
CA LEU A 292 -2.21 -5.87 -6.63
C LEU A 292 -1.71 -4.61 -7.35
N PHE A 293 -0.56 -4.72 -8.03
CA PHE A 293 0.14 -3.58 -8.63
C PHE A 293 -0.15 -3.37 -10.11
N ARG A 294 -0.57 -4.40 -10.85
CA ARG A 294 -0.80 -4.29 -12.30
C ARG A 294 -1.83 -5.27 -12.87
N SER A 295 -2.26 -4.98 -14.09
CA SER A 295 -2.91 -5.92 -15.00
C SER A 295 -2.22 -5.78 -16.36
N GLY A 296 -1.50 -6.81 -16.78
CA GLY A 296 -0.62 -6.69 -17.94
C GLY A 296 0.43 -5.57 -17.77
N SER A 297 0.55 -4.71 -18.78
CA SER A 297 1.44 -3.54 -18.77
C SER A 297 0.87 -2.33 -18.03
N ARG A 298 -0.39 -2.41 -17.54
CA ARG A 298 -1.06 -1.28 -16.90
C ARG A 298 -0.96 -1.38 -15.38
N GLN A 299 -0.43 -0.34 -14.75
CA GLN A 299 -0.42 -0.22 -13.31
C GLN A 299 -1.85 -0.03 -12.75
N THR A 300 -2.11 -0.57 -11.57
CA THR A 300 -3.30 -0.24 -10.79
C THR A 300 -3.09 1.12 -10.12
N PHE A 301 -4.15 1.80 -9.70
CA PHE A 301 -3.98 2.99 -8.88
C PHE A 301 -3.54 2.71 -7.48
N PHE A 302 -3.71 1.48 -6.97
CA PHE A 302 -3.00 1.14 -5.74
C PHE A 302 -1.50 1.35 -5.96
N ALA A 303 -0.92 0.85 -7.07
CA ALA A 303 0.46 1.17 -7.44
C ALA A 303 0.68 2.67 -7.61
N SER A 304 -0.19 3.39 -8.34
CA SER A 304 -0.04 4.84 -8.51
C SER A 304 -0.07 5.63 -7.18
N GLN A 305 -0.84 5.16 -6.20
CA GLN A 305 -0.93 5.77 -4.88
C GLN A 305 0.31 5.45 -4.05
N VAL A 306 0.84 4.23 -4.14
CA VAL A 306 2.10 3.83 -3.53
C VAL A 306 3.22 4.74 -4.04
N GLU A 307 3.39 4.84 -5.37
CA GLU A 307 4.43 5.66 -6.01
C GLU A 307 4.32 7.15 -5.65
N ARG A 308 3.09 7.67 -5.55
CA ARG A 308 2.87 9.09 -5.26
C ARG A 308 3.00 9.43 -3.78
N TYR A 309 2.49 8.58 -2.90
CA TYR A 309 2.27 8.93 -1.50
C TYR A 309 3.16 8.20 -0.50
N ALA A 310 3.67 7.02 -0.80
CA ALA A 310 4.64 6.34 0.05
C ALA A 310 6.05 6.84 -0.30
N ASP A 311 6.83 7.31 0.68
CA ASP A 311 8.25 7.61 0.43
C ASP A 311 9.07 6.31 0.37
N LEU A 312 8.74 5.38 1.28
CA LEU A 312 9.30 4.03 1.35
C LEU A 312 8.15 3.02 1.38
N TYR A 313 8.37 1.81 0.85
CA TYR A 313 7.48 0.68 1.12
C TYR A 313 8.24 -0.65 1.17
N ALA A 314 7.68 -1.60 1.91
CA ALA A 314 8.21 -2.94 2.05
C ALA A 314 7.11 -3.90 2.49
N HIS A 315 7.38 -5.21 2.49
CA HIS A 315 6.43 -6.19 3.04
C HIS A 315 6.36 -6.15 4.58
N SER A 316 7.41 -5.68 5.24
CA SER A 316 7.48 -5.54 6.70
C SER A 316 8.29 -4.32 7.09
N CYS A 317 7.92 -3.68 8.20
CA CYS A 317 8.72 -2.61 8.80
C CYS A 317 10.08 -3.12 9.32
N CYS A 318 10.20 -4.42 9.62
CA CYS A 318 11.45 -5.06 10.04
C CYS A 318 12.55 -4.91 8.98
N ASN A 319 12.21 -4.66 7.71
CA ASN A 319 13.20 -4.47 6.65
C ASN A 319 14.12 -3.27 6.89
N LEU A 320 13.71 -2.32 7.74
CA LEU A 320 14.57 -1.21 8.17
C LEU A 320 15.81 -1.67 8.95
N LEU A 321 15.78 -2.85 9.58
CA LEU A 321 16.95 -3.40 10.31
C LEU A 321 18.16 -3.66 9.43
N TYR A 322 17.95 -3.85 8.13
CA TYR A 322 19.00 -4.13 7.16
C TYR A 322 19.73 -2.86 6.70
N TYR A 323 19.34 -1.69 7.20
CA TYR A 323 19.92 -0.41 6.86
C TYR A 323 20.42 0.29 8.13
N PRO A 324 21.56 1.02 8.07
CA PRO A 324 21.96 1.87 9.18
C PRO A 324 20.96 3.03 9.36
N PHE A 325 20.74 3.51 10.59
CA PHE A 325 19.78 4.60 10.83
C PHE A 325 20.17 5.96 10.25
N PHE A 326 21.44 6.12 9.84
CA PHE A 326 21.91 7.28 9.08
C PHE A 326 21.83 7.06 7.55
N TYR A 327 21.19 5.98 7.07
CA TYR A 327 21.11 5.67 5.66
C TYR A 327 20.31 6.73 4.89
N PHE A 328 20.91 7.22 3.80
CA PHE A 328 20.27 8.18 2.91
C PHE A 328 19.62 7.46 1.73
N PHE A 329 18.32 7.20 1.87
CA PHE A 329 17.46 6.61 0.86
C PHE A 329 17.36 7.49 -0.40
N ARG A 330 17.81 6.99 -1.56
CA ARG A 330 17.78 7.71 -2.86
C ARG A 330 16.89 7.01 -3.88
N ALA A 331 15.99 7.79 -4.48
CA ALA A 331 15.28 7.43 -5.70
C ALA A 331 15.97 8.12 -6.90
N PRO A 332 15.96 7.50 -8.10
CA PRO A 332 16.39 8.16 -9.32
C PRO A 332 15.59 9.45 -9.59
N PRO A 333 16.22 10.51 -10.15
CA PRO A 333 15.49 11.70 -10.54
C PRO A 333 14.47 11.38 -11.63
N MET A 334 13.28 11.97 -11.54
CA MET A 334 12.28 11.88 -12.60
C MET A 334 12.64 12.86 -13.71
N LEU A 335 12.75 12.35 -14.93
CA LEU A 335 12.84 13.16 -16.12
C LEU A 335 11.46 13.31 -16.75
N MET A 336 11.12 14.52 -17.15
CA MET A 336 9.97 14.79 -18.01
C MET A 336 10.24 14.18 -19.40
N PRO A 337 9.21 13.79 -20.16
CA PRO A 337 9.41 13.11 -21.44
C PRO A 337 10.34 13.87 -22.41
N HIS A 338 10.28 15.20 -22.44
CA HIS A 338 11.13 16.03 -23.29
C HIS A 338 12.59 16.12 -22.83
N GLU A 339 12.88 15.82 -21.55
CA GLU A 339 14.26 15.78 -21.02
C GLU A 339 14.95 14.48 -21.41
N SER A 340 14.18 13.41 -21.65
CA SER A 340 14.68 12.10 -22.08
C SER A 340 14.88 11.98 -23.60
N THR A 341 14.36 12.92 -24.40
CA THR A 341 14.46 12.90 -25.88
C THR A 341 15.70 13.59 -26.42
N VAL A 342 16.47 14.27 -25.57
CA VAL A 342 17.67 15.00 -25.99
C VAL A 342 18.88 14.11 -25.75
N GLU A 343 19.53 13.66 -26.81
CA GLU A 343 20.87 13.08 -26.69
C GLU A 343 21.81 14.18 -26.19
N HIS A 344 22.38 13.98 -25.01
CA HIS A 344 23.49 14.81 -24.57
C HIS A 344 24.71 14.37 -25.37
N GLU A 345 25.13 15.17 -26.36
CA GLU A 345 26.51 15.08 -26.85
C GLU A 345 27.43 15.10 -25.63
N GLU A 346 28.39 14.16 -25.55
CA GLU A 346 29.40 14.09 -24.50
C GLU A 346 30.25 15.37 -24.52
N THR A 347 29.72 16.46 -23.97
CA THR A 347 30.56 17.58 -23.55
C THR A 347 31.44 17.01 -22.45
N GLY A 348 32.75 17.01 -22.71
CA GLY A 348 33.79 16.48 -21.83
C GLY A 348 33.66 16.96 -20.37
N PRO A 349 34.51 16.44 -19.46
CA PRO A 349 34.31 16.52 -18.02
C PRO A 349 33.92 17.93 -17.57
N ILE A 350 32.75 18.02 -16.94
CA ILE A 350 32.24 19.24 -16.32
C ILE A 350 33.25 19.66 -15.26
N ASP A 351 33.95 20.78 -15.50
CA ASP A 351 34.88 21.35 -14.54
C ASP A 351 34.09 21.82 -13.29
N CYS A 352 34.42 21.29 -12.12
CA CYS A 352 33.78 21.61 -10.84
C CYS A 352 34.10 23.04 -10.33
N SER A 353 34.68 23.90 -11.18
CA SER A 353 35.07 25.28 -10.87
C SER A 353 33.92 26.29 -10.91
N GLY A 354 32.71 25.90 -11.32
CA GLY A 354 31.51 26.74 -11.24
C GLY A 354 31.46 27.88 -12.28
N LEU A 355 32.29 27.84 -13.32
CA LEU A 355 32.21 28.77 -14.45
C LEU A 355 31.43 28.10 -15.59
N THR A 356 30.28 28.66 -15.96
CA THR A 356 29.55 28.24 -17.15
C THR A 356 30.34 28.63 -18.40
N PRO A 357 30.53 27.72 -19.38
CA PRO A 357 30.96 28.13 -20.71
C PRO A 357 29.81 28.92 -21.35
N ILE A 358 29.93 30.25 -21.32
CA ILE A 358 29.12 31.16 -22.12
C ILE A 358 29.46 30.93 -23.59
N ASP A 359 28.42 30.84 -24.41
CA ASP A 359 28.43 31.00 -25.88
C ASP A 359 29.30 30.05 -26.71
N ARG A 360 28.82 28.82 -26.89
CA ARG A 360 28.96 28.15 -28.20
C ARG A 360 27.58 27.68 -28.62
N GLY A 361 27.09 28.22 -29.74
CA GLY A 361 25.75 27.97 -30.27
C GLY A 361 25.38 26.50 -30.17
N ARG A 362 24.48 26.17 -29.25
CA ARG A 362 23.97 24.82 -29.09
C ARG A 362 22.97 24.58 -30.21
N ASN A 363 23.39 23.86 -31.24
CA ASN A 363 22.44 23.18 -32.10
C ASN A 363 21.83 22.05 -31.28
N VAL A 364 20.59 22.23 -30.83
CA VAL A 364 19.80 21.13 -30.28
C VAL A 364 19.45 20.24 -31.48
N ILE A 365 20.17 19.13 -31.64
CA ILE A 365 19.80 18.10 -32.59
C ILE A 365 18.66 17.32 -31.94
N ILE A 366 17.43 17.60 -32.38
CA ILE A 366 16.28 16.76 -32.06
C ILE A 366 16.45 15.50 -32.91
N SER A 367 16.53 14.32 -32.31
CA SER A 367 16.61 13.10 -33.10
C SER A 367 15.36 12.99 -33.98
N GLU A 368 15.54 12.85 -35.29
CA GLU A 368 14.44 12.77 -36.27
C GLU A 368 13.74 11.39 -36.26
N GLY A 369 14.07 10.53 -35.31
CA GLY A 369 13.50 9.20 -35.17
C GLY A 369 12.39 9.17 -34.12
N MET A 370 11.16 8.85 -34.54
CA MET A 370 10.07 8.49 -33.63
C MET A 370 10.38 7.11 -33.00
N GLU A 371 11.34 7.02 -32.09
CA GLU A 371 11.46 5.84 -31.23
C GLU A 371 10.33 5.89 -30.21
N ALA A 372 9.45 4.88 -30.26
CA ALA A 372 8.44 4.67 -29.24
C ALA A 372 9.18 4.54 -27.89
N LEU A 373 9.04 5.58 -27.07
CA LEU A 373 9.58 5.64 -25.71
C LEU A 373 9.21 4.36 -24.96
N THR A 374 10.18 3.47 -24.73
CA THR A 374 10.11 2.57 -23.59
C THR A 374 10.35 3.43 -22.36
N VAL A 375 9.27 4.03 -21.86
CA VAL A 375 9.27 4.73 -20.58
C VAL A 375 9.68 3.71 -19.52
N GLY A 376 10.95 3.73 -19.09
CA GLY A 376 11.37 3.02 -17.89
C GLY A 376 10.52 3.54 -16.73
N GLU A 377 9.83 2.64 -16.02
CA GLU A 377 8.92 3.01 -14.93
C GLU A 377 9.65 3.93 -13.93
N PRO A 378 9.23 5.20 -13.79
CA PRO A 378 9.88 6.16 -12.90
C PRO A 378 9.42 5.89 -11.46
N MET A 379 10.33 5.52 -10.57
CA MET A 379 9.99 5.34 -9.15
C MET A 379 10.59 6.44 -8.27
N THR A 380 9.75 7.32 -7.73
CA THR A 380 10.07 8.25 -6.62
C THR A 380 10.11 7.56 -5.26
N THR A 381 9.57 6.35 -5.21
CA THR A 381 9.39 5.57 -4.01
C THR A 381 10.42 4.44 -3.98
N ILE A 382 10.97 4.18 -2.81
CA ILE A 382 11.98 3.13 -2.67
C ILE A 382 11.36 1.88 -2.07
N VAL A 383 11.54 0.77 -2.78
CA VAL A 383 11.20 -0.57 -2.28
C VAL A 383 12.38 -1.07 -1.45
N LEU A 384 12.15 -1.41 -0.18
CA LEU A 384 13.17 -2.10 0.61
C LEU A 384 13.11 -3.60 0.32
N LYS A 385 14.18 -4.14 -0.25
CA LYS A 385 14.36 -5.58 -0.45
C LYS A 385 15.18 -6.14 0.72
N GLU A 386 14.77 -7.30 1.25
CA GLU A 386 15.76 -8.13 1.95
C GLU A 386 16.86 -8.52 0.94
N PRO A 387 18.12 -8.66 1.35
CA PRO A 387 19.13 -9.29 0.50
C PRO A 387 18.58 -10.64 0.04
N ILE A 388 18.44 -10.86 -1.27
CA ILE A 388 17.77 -12.01 -1.92
C ILE A 388 18.18 -13.36 -1.30
N HIS A 389 19.40 -13.44 -0.75
CA HIS A 389 19.93 -14.63 -0.11
C HIS A 389 19.18 -15.07 1.17
N GLN A 390 18.53 -14.15 1.90
CA GLN A 390 17.80 -14.47 3.15
C GLN A 390 16.30 -14.74 2.95
N CYS A 391 15.65 -14.07 1.98
CA CYS A 391 14.27 -14.39 1.56
C CYS A 391 14.15 -15.86 1.12
N LEU A 392 15.15 -16.38 0.41
CA LEU A 392 15.18 -17.77 -0.04
C LEU A 392 15.39 -18.78 1.09
N GLU A 393 16.02 -18.39 2.21
CA GLU A 393 16.17 -19.27 3.39
C GLU A 393 14.93 -19.27 4.28
N ALA A 394 14.27 -18.12 4.45
CA ALA A 394 12.99 -18.04 5.16
C ALA A 394 11.88 -18.89 4.50
N LEU A 395 11.92 -19.01 3.16
CA LEU A 395 10.97 -19.81 2.40
C LEU A 395 11.32 -21.31 2.35
N LYS A 396 12.58 -21.71 2.60
CA LYS A 396 12.96 -23.13 2.71
C LYS A 396 12.49 -23.80 4.01
N GLY A 397 12.13 -23.00 5.02
CA GLY A 397 11.64 -23.49 6.32
C GLY A 397 10.13 -23.71 6.40
N GLN A 398 9.35 -23.26 5.40
CA GLN A 398 7.89 -23.46 5.38
C GLN A 398 7.55 -24.58 4.39
N ASN A 399 7.09 -25.71 4.93
CA ASN A 399 6.60 -26.83 4.15
C ASN A 399 5.55 -26.34 3.14
N THR A 400 5.89 -26.41 1.86
CA THR A 400 5.04 -26.05 0.71
C THR A 400 3.80 -26.95 0.54
N SER A 401 3.54 -27.87 1.49
CA SER A 401 2.37 -28.76 1.51
C SER A 401 1.18 -28.20 2.31
N GLU A 402 1.35 -27.19 3.18
CA GLU A 402 0.25 -26.66 4.00
C GLU A 402 -0.47 -25.44 3.42
N LEU A 403 0.13 -24.68 2.49
CA LEU A 403 -0.51 -23.52 1.86
C LEU A 403 -1.56 -23.87 0.77
N ILE A 404 -1.58 -25.11 0.29
CA ILE A 404 -2.51 -25.54 -0.80
C ILE A 404 -3.83 -26.07 -0.24
N SER A 405 -3.94 -26.35 1.06
CA SER A 405 -5.16 -26.96 1.65
C SER A 405 -6.26 -25.96 2.02
N THR A 406 -5.99 -24.65 2.05
CA THR A 406 -6.96 -23.62 2.47
C THR A 406 -7.63 -22.87 1.31
N THR A 407 -7.46 -23.34 0.07
CA THR A 407 -8.14 -22.77 -1.12
C THR A 407 -9.05 -23.80 -1.78
N ARG A 408 -9.96 -24.40 -1.00
CA ARG A 408 -11.14 -25.10 -1.49
C ARG A 408 -12.38 -24.62 -0.76
#